data_AF-A0A7S4UXX4-F1
#
_entry.id   AF-A0A7S4UXX4-F1
#
_cell.length_a   1.000
_cell.length_b   1.000
_cell.length_c   1.000
_cell.angle_alpha   90.00
_cell.angle_beta   90.00
_cell.angle_gamma   90.00
#
_symmetry.space_group_name_H-M   'P 1'
#
loop_
_entity.id
_entity.type
_entity.pdbx_description
1 polymer ?
#
loop_
_entity_poly.entity_id
_entity_poly.type
_entity_poly.pdbx_seq_one_letter_code
_entity_poly.pdbx_strand_id
1 'polypeptide(L)'
;MFFFSSTFFFSHFMIFHLNRKFWVRGLIIDTQRGNFLKIDRHKYVRLAYHGFNPISSITRKHLYSRTFNKVPSFTEKSFVNMDTLFQHVDAHLFASLVDMKDRGEYEFLDDRTYEEIYRQVRQCVDLCHRDGVIKDEVARNPEKYLVLDDGLFPMLKSYRDAGLKVFLLTNSYWEYTSVVMNYLFHKEKVGKEEQKKNSWLDYFDVCIVGSCKPAYLVDPYLNLFRVKPEDGSLLNTDGLFEIEALGPDGANKFLEQGKTFQGGNWNHLQAMLEIDAGEEILYVGDHLYADVLRSKRTLGWRSAFIVPELSDEMRVFSENVPLRKKITELRKLRDELSIYGDMLRRTSADPDSEEIKAKLQQIDEDDAVIKDTLAQMAGQYHAAFHPVWGQMFNAGYQDSRFAFFVQNYACLYTSKATNLGLSSINRSFRTGGEMLPHDRLLADADSEFSS
;
A
#
# COMPACT_ATOMS: atom_id res chain seq x y z
N MET A 1 1.61 -23.12 -19.90
CA MET A 1 0.79 -24.32 -19.60
C MET A 1 1.62 -25.50 -19.07
N PHE A 2 2.90 -25.65 -19.45
CA PHE A 2 3.69 -26.84 -19.09
C PHE A 2 4.40 -26.84 -17.71
N PHE A 3 4.56 -25.70 -17.03
CA PHE A 3 5.39 -25.64 -15.82
C PHE A 3 4.64 -26.12 -14.55
N PHE A 4 3.50 -25.54 -14.21
CA PHE A 4 2.80 -25.84 -12.94
C PHE A 4 1.80 -27.01 -12.97
N SER A 5 1.56 -27.60 -14.15
CA SER A 5 0.62 -28.72 -14.35
C SER A 5 1.30 -30.09 -14.40
N SER A 6 2.63 -30.15 -14.40
CA SER A 6 3.34 -31.42 -14.39
C SER A 6 3.48 -31.94 -12.96
N THR A 7 3.17 -33.22 -12.76
CA THR A 7 3.30 -33.96 -11.49
C THR A 7 4.71 -33.88 -10.88
N PHE A 8 5.71 -33.49 -11.68
CA PHE A 8 7.10 -33.26 -11.28
C PHE A 8 7.32 -31.95 -10.48
N PHE A 9 6.47 -30.95 -10.71
CA PHE A 9 6.52 -29.62 -10.06
C PHE A 9 5.90 -29.63 -8.66
N PHE A 10 4.87 -30.46 -8.45
CA PHE A 10 4.09 -30.49 -7.21
C PHE A 10 4.85 -31.12 -6.03
N SER A 11 5.72 -32.11 -6.27
CA SER A 11 6.44 -32.82 -5.20
C SER A 11 7.53 -31.97 -4.52
N HIS A 12 8.14 -31.02 -5.23
CA HIS A 12 9.23 -30.19 -4.70
C HIS A 12 8.74 -28.86 -4.10
N PHE A 13 7.59 -28.34 -4.54
CA PHE A 13 7.00 -27.10 -4.00
C PHE A 13 6.15 -27.29 -2.74
N MET A 14 5.78 -28.52 -2.36
CA MET A 14 5.06 -28.80 -1.11
C MET A 14 5.88 -28.51 0.17
N ILE A 15 7.15 -28.10 0.03
CA ILE A 15 8.04 -27.76 1.14
C ILE A 15 7.99 -26.26 1.48
N PHE A 16 7.38 -25.41 0.64
CA PHE A 16 7.32 -23.97 0.90
C PHE A 16 6.25 -23.62 1.94
N HIS A 17 6.71 -23.36 3.16
CA HIS A 17 5.88 -22.73 4.18
C HIS A 17 5.77 -21.23 3.94
N LEU A 18 4.62 -20.81 3.41
CA LEU A 18 4.29 -19.39 3.23
C LEU A 18 4.34 -18.65 4.57
N ASN A 19 5.38 -17.85 4.79
CA ASN A 19 5.45 -16.92 5.91
C ASN A 19 5.08 -15.50 5.46
N ARG A 20 3.78 -15.18 5.50
CA ARG A 20 3.29 -13.83 5.15
C ARG A 20 3.83 -12.73 6.07
N LYS A 21 4.27 -13.09 7.28
CA LYS A 21 4.81 -12.14 8.28
C LYS A 21 6.26 -11.76 8.01
N PHE A 22 6.91 -12.28 6.97
CA PHE A 22 8.25 -11.84 6.58
C PHE A 22 8.21 -10.52 5.80
N TRP A 23 7.09 -10.20 5.16
CA TRP A 23 6.95 -9.05 4.28
C TRP A 23 6.14 -7.94 4.93
N VAL A 24 6.54 -6.71 4.65
CA VAL A 24 5.74 -5.52 4.94
C VAL A 24 5.33 -4.86 3.63
N ARG A 25 4.19 -4.17 3.64
CA ARG A 25 3.74 -3.39 2.50
C ARG A 25 4.66 -2.18 2.26
N GLY A 26 4.73 -1.72 1.02
CA GLY A 26 5.58 -0.60 0.62
C GLY A 26 7.04 -0.97 0.26
N LEU A 27 7.37 -2.25 0.28
CA LEU A 27 8.64 -2.76 -0.27
C LEU A 27 8.64 -2.72 -1.81
N ILE A 28 9.83 -2.90 -2.40
CA ILE A 28 10.02 -2.94 -3.85
C ILE A 28 10.76 -4.20 -4.23
N ILE A 29 10.24 -4.91 -5.24
CA ILE A 29 10.90 -6.06 -5.85
C ILE A 29 11.72 -5.57 -7.05
N ASP A 30 13.04 -5.76 -7.01
CA ASP A 30 13.95 -5.63 -8.16
C ASP A 30 14.03 -6.97 -8.88
N THR A 31 13.23 -7.11 -9.93
CA THR A 31 13.08 -8.38 -10.65
C THR A 31 14.32 -8.73 -11.46
N GLN A 32 15.16 -7.75 -11.82
CA GLN A 32 16.41 -8.01 -12.54
C GLN A 32 17.46 -8.68 -11.65
N ARG A 33 17.46 -8.38 -10.34
CA ARG A 33 18.47 -8.85 -9.40
C ARG A 33 17.96 -9.84 -8.36
N GLY A 34 16.68 -10.19 -8.36
CA GLY A 34 16.10 -11.05 -7.31
C GLY A 34 16.10 -10.39 -5.92
N ASN A 35 16.05 -9.05 -5.86
CA ASN A 35 16.21 -8.31 -4.62
C ASN A 35 14.91 -7.68 -4.12
N PHE A 36 14.81 -7.48 -2.82
CA PHE A 36 13.71 -6.82 -2.12
C PHE A 36 14.26 -5.61 -1.38
N LEU A 37 13.66 -4.44 -1.62
CA LEU A 37 14.21 -3.16 -1.21
C LEU A 37 13.23 -2.42 -0.31
N LYS A 38 13.77 -1.86 0.77
CA LYS A 38 13.10 -0.82 1.56
C LYS A 38 13.82 0.49 1.35
N ILE A 39 13.12 1.47 0.80
CA ILE A 39 13.68 2.77 0.45
C ILE A 39 12.99 3.91 1.18
N ASP A 40 13.73 4.99 1.41
CA ASP A 40 13.20 6.21 2.00
C ASP A 40 12.56 7.15 0.96
N ARG A 41 11.94 8.23 1.44
CA ARG A 41 11.34 9.30 0.63
C ARG A 41 12.29 9.95 -0.38
N HIS A 42 13.59 9.87 -0.16
CA HIS A 42 14.63 10.41 -1.06
C HIS A 42 15.21 9.36 -2.00
N LYS A 43 14.59 8.17 -2.08
CA LYS A 43 14.99 7.04 -2.93
C LYS A 43 16.30 6.37 -2.52
N TYR A 44 16.78 6.57 -1.29
CA TYR A 44 17.92 5.81 -0.78
C TYR A 44 17.46 4.43 -0.30
N VAL A 45 18.15 3.39 -0.76
CA VAL A 45 17.93 2.02 -0.28
C VAL A 45 18.48 1.89 1.14
N ARG A 46 17.59 1.71 2.11
CA ARG A 46 17.91 1.62 3.55
C ARG A 46 18.07 0.18 4.01
N LEU A 47 17.29 -0.75 3.46
CA LEU A 47 17.43 -2.20 3.65
C LEU A 47 17.28 -2.89 2.30
N ALA A 48 18.01 -3.98 2.11
CA ALA A 48 17.90 -4.79 0.90
C ALA A 48 18.15 -6.26 1.25
N TYR A 49 17.40 -7.15 0.60
CA TYR A 49 17.52 -8.60 0.72
C TYR A 49 17.62 -9.21 -0.68
N HIS A 50 18.39 -10.28 -0.83
CA HIS A 50 18.43 -11.13 -2.01
C HIS A 50 17.77 -12.46 -1.64
N GLY A 51 16.62 -12.76 -2.23
CA GLY A 51 15.75 -13.81 -1.69
C GLY A 51 15.42 -13.52 -0.21
N PHE A 52 15.80 -14.43 0.69
CA PHE A 52 15.66 -14.24 2.14
C PHE A 52 16.93 -13.78 2.85
N ASN A 53 18.01 -13.51 2.11
CA ASN A 53 19.33 -13.20 2.66
C ASN A 53 19.60 -11.68 2.71
N PRO A 54 20.07 -11.12 3.83
CA PRO A 54 20.34 -9.69 3.94
C PRO A 54 21.51 -9.26 3.06
N ILE A 55 21.35 -8.15 2.33
CA ILE A 55 22.42 -7.53 1.55
C ILE A 55 23.15 -6.51 2.43
N SER A 56 24.48 -6.65 2.52
CA SER A 56 25.33 -5.74 3.30
C SER A 56 25.23 -4.29 2.83
N SER A 57 25.50 -3.34 3.74
CA SER A 57 25.51 -1.90 3.42
C SER A 57 26.48 -1.55 2.29
N ILE A 58 27.64 -2.20 2.24
CA ILE A 58 28.65 -2.01 1.19
C ILE A 58 28.07 -2.46 -0.14
N THR A 59 27.66 -3.73 -0.25
CA THR A 59 27.10 -4.30 -1.48
C THR A 59 25.89 -3.52 -1.97
N ARG A 60 24.98 -3.15 -1.07
CA ARG A 60 23.80 -2.34 -1.40
C ARG A 60 24.15 -0.98 -2.00
N LYS A 61 25.12 -0.27 -1.41
CA LYS A 61 25.61 1.01 -1.95
C LYS A 61 26.23 0.83 -3.34
N HIS A 62 27.00 -0.25 -3.54
CA HIS A 62 27.54 -0.59 -4.86
C HIS A 62 26.44 -0.82 -5.90
N LEU A 63 25.39 -1.58 -5.55
CA LEU A 63 24.29 -1.91 -6.46
C LEU A 63 23.39 -0.71 -6.79
N TYR A 64 23.10 0.15 -5.80
CA TYR A 64 22.01 1.13 -5.91
C TYR A 64 22.41 2.60 -5.68
N SER A 65 23.67 2.91 -5.35
CA SER A 65 24.08 4.28 -5.01
C SER A 65 25.33 4.78 -5.73
N ARG A 66 26.12 3.91 -6.39
CA ARG A 66 27.41 4.29 -6.99
C ARG A 66 27.36 4.77 -8.44
N THR A 67 26.20 4.72 -9.10
CA THR A 67 26.08 5.19 -10.49
C THR A 67 25.88 6.71 -10.51
N PHE A 68 26.98 7.46 -10.58
CA PHE A 68 27.03 8.93 -10.47
C PHE A 68 26.05 9.71 -11.39
N ASN A 69 25.55 9.11 -12.47
CA ASN A 69 24.71 9.77 -13.47
C ASN A 69 23.29 9.18 -13.62
N LYS A 70 22.91 8.20 -12.79
CA LYS A 70 21.55 7.60 -12.82
C LYS A 70 21.11 7.27 -11.41
N VAL A 71 20.37 8.19 -10.79
CA VAL A 71 19.55 7.83 -9.61
C VAL A 71 18.42 6.93 -10.12
N PRO A 72 18.33 5.66 -9.68
CA PRO A 72 17.24 4.79 -10.12
C PRO A 72 15.91 5.45 -9.78
N SER A 73 14.99 5.52 -10.73
CA SER A 73 13.67 6.08 -10.44
C SER A 73 12.86 5.13 -9.56
N PHE A 74 13.24 3.84 -9.55
CA PHE A 74 12.49 2.75 -8.92
C PHE A 74 11.02 2.76 -9.38
N THR A 75 10.84 3.18 -10.64
CA THR A 75 9.56 3.22 -11.36
C THR A 75 9.68 2.54 -12.73
N GLU A 76 10.88 2.06 -13.08
CA GLU A 76 11.13 1.29 -14.29
C GLU A 76 10.42 -0.07 -14.26
N LYS A 77 10.24 -0.69 -15.43
CA LYS A 77 9.54 -1.98 -15.60
C LYS A 77 10.09 -3.13 -14.73
N SER A 78 11.35 -3.06 -14.33
CA SER A 78 12.01 -4.07 -13.48
C SER A 78 11.77 -3.89 -11.98
N PHE A 79 11.14 -2.79 -11.56
CA PHE A 79 10.81 -2.55 -10.16
C PHE A 79 9.30 -2.67 -9.94
N VAL A 80 8.92 -3.57 -9.05
CA VAL A 80 7.51 -3.77 -8.68
C VAL A 80 7.28 -3.28 -7.25
N ASN A 81 6.42 -2.28 -7.10
CA ASN A 81 6.03 -1.79 -5.78
C ASN A 81 5.02 -2.75 -5.14
N MET A 82 5.28 -3.16 -3.91
CA MET A 82 4.38 -3.99 -3.10
C MET A 82 3.35 -3.09 -2.40
N ASP A 83 2.42 -2.56 -3.19
CA ASP A 83 1.37 -1.65 -2.75
C ASP A 83 0.12 -2.37 -2.21
N THR A 84 0.01 -3.69 -2.31
CA THR A 84 -1.13 -4.49 -1.83
C THR A 84 -0.68 -5.73 -1.08
N LEU A 85 -1.54 -6.24 -0.19
CA LEU A 85 -1.27 -7.46 0.58
C LEU A 85 -1.12 -8.72 -0.30
N PHE A 86 -1.75 -8.74 -1.49
CA PHE A 86 -1.62 -9.87 -2.42
C PHE A 86 -0.18 -10.07 -2.90
N GLN A 87 0.59 -8.99 -3.02
CA GLN A 87 1.98 -9.04 -3.48
C GLN A 87 2.92 -9.65 -2.45
N HIS A 88 2.49 -9.86 -1.20
CA HIS A 88 3.28 -10.63 -0.24
C HIS A 88 3.41 -12.10 -0.67
N VAL A 89 2.41 -12.65 -1.37
CA VAL A 89 2.47 -14.01 -1.91
C VAL A 89 3.48 -14.06 -3.05
N ASP A 90 3.41 -13.11 -3.98
CA ASP A 90 4.38 -12.98 -5.08
C ASP A 90 5.81 -12.86 -4.54
N ALA A 91 6.02 -11.98 -3.56
CA ALA A 91 7.32 -11.71 -2.99
C ALA A 91 7.89 -12.95 -2.31
N HIS A 92 7.06 -13.66 -1.54
CA HIS A 92 7.49 -14.88 -0.86
C HIS A 92 7.87 -15.98 -1.86
N LEU A 93 7.01 -16.23 -2.86
CA LEU A 93 7.26 -17.24 -3.87
C LEU A 93 8.50 -16.89 -4.71
N PHE A 94 8.64 -15.62 -5.08
CA PHE A 94 9.81 -15.16 -5.82
C PHE A 94 11.10 -15.27 -5.00
N ALA A 95 11.08 -14.88 -3.72
CA ALA A 95 12.25 -15.02 -2.84
C ALA A 95 12.70 -16.48 -2.69
N SER A 96 11.74 -17.39 -2.53
CA SER A 96 12.01 -18.83 -2.51
C SER A 96 12.66 -19.32 -3.80
N LEU A 97 12.16 -18.90 -4.95
CA LEU A 97 12.71 -19.26 -6.27
C LEU A 97 14.09 -18.65 -6.52
N VAL A 98 14.35 -17.44 -6.01
CA VAL A 98 15.67 -16.80 -6.02
C VAL A 98 16.66 -17.65 -5.22
N ASP A 99 16.33 -18.00 -3.98
CA ASP A 99 17.19 -18.86 -3.14
C ASP A 99 17.43 -20.23 -3.78
N MET A 100 16.41 -20.86 -4.38
CA MET A 100 16.56 -22.15 -5.09
C MET A 100 17.49 -22.04 -6.29
N LYS A 101 17.33 -20.97 -7.10
CA LYS A 101 18.18 -20.73 -8.27
C LYS A 101 19.64 -20.56 -7.84
N ASP A 102 19.88 -19.79 -6.79
CA ASP A 102 21.22 -19.47 -6.32
C ASP A 102 21.97 -20.68 -5.73
N ARG A 103 21.22 -21.64 -5.17
CA ARG A 103 21.80 -22.90 -4.69
C ARG A 103 22.12 -23.89 -5.81
N GLY A 104 21.64 -23.67 -7.04
CA GLY A 104 21.84 -24.57 -8.17
C GLY A 104 21.22 -25.96 -7.95
N GLU A 105 20.18 -26.06 -7.12
CA GLU A 105 19.55 -27.34 -6.76
C GLU A 105 18.64 -27.90 -7.89
N TYR A 106 18.29 -27.08 -8.89
CA TYR A 106 17.26 -27.42 -9.89
C TYR A 106 17.59 -26.91 -11.29
N GLU A 107 17.88 -27.85 -12.21
CA GLU A 107 18.26 -27.57 -13.61
C GLU A 107 17.26 -26.67 -14.35
N PHE A 108 15.96 -26.72 -14.02
CA PHE A 108 14.94 -25.91 -14.69
C PHE A 108 15.07 -24.40 -14.42
N LEU A 109 15.83 -24.00 -13.39
CA LEU A 109 16.09 -22.61 -13.02
C LEU A 109 17.41 -22.07 -13.59
N ASP A 110 18.34 -22.93 -14.00
CA ASP A 110 19.73 -22.55 -14.32
C ASP A 110 19.77 -21.52 -15.46
N ASP A 111 19.05 -21.80 -16.56
CA ASP A 111 19.01 -20.93 -17.75
C ASP A 111 18.01 -19.77 -17.66
N ARG A 112 17.36 -19.57 -16.50
CA ARG A 112 16.34 -18.52 -16.32
C ARG A 112 16.88 -17.31 -15.59
N THR A 113 16.63 -16.13 -16.12
CA THR A 113 16.87 -14.89 -15.38
C THR A 113 15.86 -14.71 -14.25
N TYR A 114 16.23 -13.97 -13.19
CA TYR A 114 15.27 -13.63 -12.12
C TYR A 114 14.03 -12.91 -12.64
N GLU A 115 14.17 -12.10 -13.69
CA GLU A 115 13.05 -11.38 -14.29
C GLU A 115 12.05 -12.35 -14.94
N GLU A 116 12.54 -13.37 -15.66
CA GLU A 116 11.70 -14.42 -16.24
C GLU A 116 10.99 -15.24 -15.16
N ILE A 117 11.70 -15.57 -14.08
CA ILE A 117 11.12 -16.26 -12.92
C ILE A 117 9.98 -15.43 -12.34
N TYR A 118 10.21 -14.15 -12.06
CA TYR A 118 9.17 -13.25 -11.54
C TYR A 118 7.98 -13.13 -12.49
N ARG A 119 8.23 -13.04 -13.80
CA ARG A 119 7.18 -12.99 -14.82
C ARG A 119 6.30 -14.24 -14.79
N GLN A 120 6.90 -15.42 -14.63
CA GLN A 120 6.15 -16.67 -14.49
C GLN A 120 5.35 -16.71 -13.19
N VAL A 121 5.93 -16.30 -12.05
CA VAL A 121 5.21 -16.15 -10.77
C VAL A 121 3.96 -15.29 -10.95
N ARG A 122 4.09 -14.12 -11.58
CA ARG A 122 2.96 -13.22 -11.84
C ARG A 122 1.92 -13.84 -12.74
N GLN A 123 2.32 -14.52 -13.82
CA GLN A 123 1.40 -15.22 -14.70
C GLN A 123 0.59 -16.29 -13.95
N CYS A 124 1.22 -17.04 -13.04
CA CYS A 124 0.53 -18.06 -12.26
C CYS A 124 -0.43 -17.48 -11.23
N VAL A 125 -0.03 -16.42 -10.53
CA VAL A 125 -0.92 -15.70 -9.61
C VAL A 125 -2.12 -15.11 -10.37
N ASP A 126 -1.89 -14.48 -11.51
CA ASP A 126 -2.96 -13.94 -12.37
C ASP A 126 -3.92 -15.04 -12.85
N LEU A 127 -3.39 -16.23 -13.17
CA LEU A 127 -4.21 -17.39 -13.54
C LEU A 127 -5.09 -17.85 -12.38
N CYS A 128 -4.56 -17.97 -11.16
CA CYS A 128 -5.35 -18.36 -9.97
C CYS A 128 -6.50 -17.37 -9.66
N HIS A 129 -6.37 -16.11 -10.06
CA HIS A 129 -7.45 -15.12 -9.95
C HIS A 129 -8.51 -15.24 -11.06
N ARG A 130 -8.19 -15.90 -12.18
CA ARG A 130 -9.06 -16.05 -13.36
C ARG A 130 -9.71 -17.42 -13.47
N ASP A 131 -9.01 -18.48 -13.08
CA ASP A 131 -9.43 -19.89 -13.23
C ASP A 131 -10.47 -20.36 -12.21
N GLY A 132 -10.86 -19.48 -11.27
CA GLY A 132 -11.90 -19.74 -10.29
C GLY A 132 -11.40 -20.36 -8.99
N VAL A 133 -10.15 -20.85 -8.90
CA VAL A 133 -9.66 -21.60 -7.73
C VAL A 133 -9.80 -20.80 -6.43
N ILE A 134 -9.42 -19.52 -6.44
CA ILE A 134 -9.57 -18.65 -5.26
C ILE A 134 -11.04 -18.34 -5.00
N LYS A 135 -11.80 -18.04 -6.07
CA LYS A 135 -13.19 -17.57 -5.99
C LYS A 135 -14.11 -18.67 -5.46
N ASP A 136 -13.93 -19.89 -5.93
CA ASP A 136 -14.69 -21.07 -5.55
C ASP A 136 -14.45 -21.45 -4.09
N GLU A 137 -13.21 -21.34 -3.62
CA GLU A 137 -12.88 -21.63 -2.22
C GLU A 137 -13.46 -20.58 -1.27
N VAL A 138 -13.43 -19.29 -1.65
CA VAL A 138 -14.11 -18.23 -0.89
C VAL A 138 -15.63 -18.43 -0.90
N ALA A 139 -16.23 -18.81 -2.03
CA ALA A 139 -17.66 -19.11 -2.11
C ALA A 139 -18.05 -20.33 -1.26
N ARG A 140 -17.16 -21.32 -1.15
CA ARG A 140 -17.36 -22.50 -0.32
C ARG A 140 -17.34 -22.15 1.17
N ASN A 141 -16.31 -21.44 1.62
CA ASN A 141 -16.00 -21.17 3.02
C ASN A 141 -15.77 -19.66 3.29
N PRO A 142 -16.76 -18.78 3.06
CA PRO A 142 -16.57 -17.34 3.12
C PRO A 142 -16.09 -16.84 4.50
N GLU A 143 -16.57 -17.44 5.58
CA GLU A 143 -16.22 -17.12 6.97
C GLU A 143 -14.73 -17.26 7.30
N LYS A 144 -14.00 -18.06 6.51
CA LYS A 144 -12.55 -18.26 6.67
C LYS A 144 -11.74 -17.12 6.04
N TYR A 145 -12.28 -16.44 5.04
CA TYR A 145 -11.55 -15.50 4.18
C TYR A 145 -12.08 -14.07 4.26
N LEU A 146 -13.34 -13.89 4.64
CA LEU A 146 -14.01 -12.59 4.72
C LEU A 146 -14.17 -12.18 6.18
N VAL A 147 -13.68 -10.99 6.50
CA VAL A 147 -13.88 -10.37 7.81
C VAL A 147 -15.14 -9.52 7.74
N LEU A 148 -16.10 -9.81 8.62
CA LEU A 148 -17.33 -9.03 8.73
C LEU A 148 -17.05 -7.70 9.45
N ASP A 149 -17.72 -6.64 9.02
CA ASP A 149 -17.74 -5.35 9.69
C ASP A 149 -19.18 -4.85 9.81
N ASP A 150 -19.68 -4.79 11.04
CA ASP A 150 -21.05 -4.38 11.35
C ASP A 150 -21.35 -2.94 10.92
N GLY A 151 -20.33 -2.10 10.73
CA GLY A 151 -20.48 -0.71 10.33
C GLY A 151 -20.65 -0.48 8.82
N LEU A 152 -20.44 -1.50 7.97
CA LEU A 152 -20.42 -1.34 6.51
C LEU A 152 -21.77 -0.82 5.97
N PHE A 153 -22.84 -1.60 6.13
CA PHE A 153 -24.16 -1.22 5.61
C PHE A 153 -24.79 -0.03 6.34
N PRO A 154 -24.64 0.14 7.67
CA PRO A 154 -25.04 1.37 8.34
C PRO A 154 -24.38 2.63 7.78
N MET A 155 -23.09 2.57 7.45
CA MET A 155 -22.38 3.68 6.81
C MET A 155 -22.90 3.97 5.40
N LEU A 156 -23.06 2.94 4.56
CA LEU A 156 -23.59 3.15 3.21
C LEU A 156 -25.01 3.72 3.24
N LYS A 157 -25.85 3.24 4.17
CA LYS A 157 -27.19 3.76 4.39
C LYS A 157 -27.16 5.24 4.77
N SER A 158 -26.32 5.63 5.74
CA SER A 158 -26.28 7.02 6.20
C SER A 158 -25.86 7.99 5.11
N TYR A 159 -24.96 7.59 4.21
CA TYR A 159 -24.59 8.38 3.04
C TYR A 159 -25.77 8.57 2.08
N ARG A 160 -26.51 7.50 1.78
CA ARG A 160 -27.69 7.59 0.91
C ARG A 160 -28.83 8.40 1.53
N ASP A 161 -29.10 8.19 2.82
CA ASP A 161 -30.11 8.95 3.57
C ASP A 161 -29.79 10.46 3.58
N ALA A 162 -28.52 10.84 3.45
CA ALA A 162 -28.06 12.22 3.33
C ALA A 162 -28.00 12.75 1.87
N GLY A 163 -28.44 11.96 0.90
CA GLY A 163 -28.47 12.35 -0.52
C GLY A 163 -27.13 12.19 -1.25
N LEU A 164 -26.14 11.50 -0.68
CA LEU A 164 -24.90 11.19 -1.39
C LEU A 164 -25.11 9.99 -2.32
N LYS A 165 -24.63 10.12 -3.56
CA LYS A 165 -24.56 8.99 -4.52
C LYS A 165 -23.38 8.08 -4.15
N VAL A 166 -23.61 6.77 -4.09
CA VAL A 166 -22.63 5.75 -3.70
C VAL A 166 -22.42 4.77 -4.85
N PHE A 167 -21.18 4.47 -5.19
CA PHE A 167 -20.87 3.48 -6.23
C PHE A 167 -19.87 2.42 -5.78
N LEU A 168 -19.97 1.23 -6.37
CA LEU A 168 -19.00 0.15 -6.25
C LEU A 168 -18.18 0.05 -7.54
N LEU A 169 -16.85 0.02 -7.43
CA LEU A 169 -15.94 -0.13 -8.57
C LEU A 169 -14.87 -1.19 -8.27
N THR A 170 -15.05 -2.39 -8.83
CA THR A 170 -14.20 -3.56 -8.54
C THR A 170 -13.61 -4.19 -9.79
N ASN A 171 -12.42 -4.80 -9.66
CA ASN A 171 -11.81 -5.61 -10.71
C ASN A 171 -12.40 -7.03 -10.76
N SER A 172 -13.11 -7.45 -9.70
CA SER A 172 -13.78 -8.74 -9.65
C SER A 172 -14.98 -8.77 -10.59
N TYR A 173 -15.25 -9.92 -11.22
CA TYR A 173 -16.47 -10.15 -12.01
C TYR A 173 -17.71 -10.34 -11.13
N TRP A 174 -18.90 -10.34 -11.76
CA TRP A 174 -20.18 -10.34 -11.07
C TRP A 174 -20.37 -11.52 -10.11
N GLU A 175 -20.03 -12.73 -10.54
CA GLU A 175 -20.31 -13.96 -9.79
C GLU A 175 -19.62 -13.93 -8.42
N TYR A 176 -18.34 -13.53 -8.40
CA TYR A 176 -17.58 -13.39 -7.17
C TYR A 176 -18.08 -12.22 -6.33
N THR A 177 -18.37 -11.08 -6.96
CA THR A 177 -18.88 -9.89 -6.26
C THR A 177 -20.22 -10.17 -5.57
N SER A 178 -21.14 -10.84 -6.26
CA SER A 178 -22.43 -11.26 -5.71
C SER A 178 -22.25 -12.18 -4.50
N VAL A 179 -21.38 -13.19 -4.57
CA VAL A 179 -21.09 -14.09 -3.44
C VAL A 179 -20.59 -13.31 -2.22
N VAL A 180 -19.55 -12.49 -2.42
CA VAL A 180 -18.93 -11.74 -1.32
C VAL A 180 -19.91 -10.75 -0.71
N MET A 181 -20.59 -9.96 -1.54
CA MET A 181 -21.49 -8.91 -1.06
C MET A 181 -22.74 -9.47 -0.37
N ASN A 182 -23.30 -10.58 -0.85
CA ASN A 182 -24.38 -11.26 -0.13
C ASN A 182 -23.92 -11.77 1.24
N TYR A 183 -22.73 -12.36 1.33
CA TYR A 183 -22.19 -12.80 2.61
C TYR A 183 -21.97 -11.63 3.58
N LEU A 184 -21.38 -10.52 3.10
CA LEU A 184 -21.18 -9.32 3.92
C LEU A 184 -22.52 -8.72 4.39
N PHE A 185 -23.55 -8.72 3.53
CA PHE A 185 -24.86 -8.16 3.82
C PHE A 185 -25.66 -8.99 4.83
N HIS A 186 -25.76 -10.29 4.58
CA HIS A 186 -26.53 -11.20 5.43
C HIS A 186 -25.74 -11.63 6.68
N LYS A 187 -24.40 -11.44 6.70
CA LYS A 187 -23.47 -11.89 7.74
C LYS A 187 -23.38 -13.41 7.89
N GLU A 188 -23.97 -14.14 6.95
CA GLU A 188 -23.96 -15.58 6.87
C GLU A 188 -24.14 -16.04 5.42
N LYS A 189 -23.92 -17.32 5.18
CA LYS A 189 -24.15 -17.92 3.87
C LYS A 189 -25.64 -18.17 3.68
N VAL A 190 -26.22 -17.51 2.68
CA VAL A 190 -27.64 -17.66 2.35
C VAL A 190 -27.87 -18.65 1.20
N GLY A 191 -29.11 -19.15 1.08
CA GLY A 191 -29.52 -20.01 -0.02
C GLY A 191 -29.52 -19.27 -1.37
N LYS A 192 -29.50 -20.04 -2.48
CA LYS A 192 -29.41 -19.49 -3.85
C LYS A 192 -30.50 -18.47 -4.18
N GLU A 193 -31.74 -18.72 -3.75
CA GLU A 193 -32.86 -17.82 -4.04
C GLU A 193 -32.74 -16.49 -3.31
N GLU A 194 -32.21 -16.48 -2.08
CA GLU A 194 -31.93 -15.23 -1.36
C GLU A 194 -30.74 -14.51 -1.99
N GLN A 195 -29.68 -15.24 -2.35
CA GLN A 195 -28.49 -14.68 -2.99
C GLN A 195 -28.81 -13.98 -4.32
N LYS A 196 -29.73 -14.53 -5.13
CA LYS A 196 -30.16 -13.94 -6.40
C LYS A 196 -30.86 -12.59 -6.25
N LYS A 197 -31.50 -12.32 -5.10
CA LYS A 197 -32.13 -11.02 -4.84
C LYS A 197 -31.10 -9.90 -4.79
N ASN A 198 -29.87 -10.21 -4.36
CA ASN A 198 -28.78 -9.25 -4.25
C ASN A 198 -29.21 -7.94 -3.57
N SER A 199 -29.97 -8.01 -2.47
CA SER A 199 -30.59 -6.86 -1.79
C SER A 199 -29.58 -5.79 -1.34
N TRP A 200 -28.31 -6.17 -1.21
CA TRP A 200 -27.20 -5.25 -0.98
C TRP A 200 -27.01 -4.21 -2.10
N LEU A 201 -27.46 -4.50 -3.33
CA LEU A 201 -27.40 -3.57 -4.46
C LEU A 201 -28.16 -2.28 -4.17
N ASP A 202 -29.17 -2.32 -3.30
CA ASP A 202 -29.94 -1.13 -2.92
C ASP A 202 -29.06 -0.08 -2.25
N TYR A 203 -27.91 -0.45 -1.67
CA TYR A 203 -26.98 0.49 -1.03
C TYR A 203 -26.04 1.20 -2.01
N PHE A 204 -26.18 0.95 -3.31
CA PHE A 204 -25.38 1.54 -4.36
C PHE A 204 -26.29 2.10 -5.46
N ASP A 205 -25.93 3.29 -5.95
CA ASP A 205 -26.57 3.93 -7.11
C ASP A 205 -25.99 3.36 -8.42
N VAL A 206 -24.71 2.98 -8.42
CA VAL A 206 -24.04 2.32 -9.55
C VAL A 206 -23.07 1.23 -9.06
N CYS A 207 -23.10 0.06 -9.70
CA CYS A 207 -22.17 -1.05 -9.44
C CYS A 207 -21.41 -1.40 -10.72
N ILE A 208 -20.09 -1.29 -10.70
CA ILE A 208 -19.21 -1.61 -11.83
C ILE A 208 -18.26 -2.74 -11.42
N VAL A 209 -18.46 -3.91 -12.02
CA VAL A 209 -17.63 -5.10 -11.87
C VAL A 209 -16.66 -5.23 -13.05
N GLY A 210 -15.61 -6.04 -12.92
CA GLY A 210 -14.65 -6.29 -14.00
C GLY A 210 -14.06 -5.01 -14.60
N SER A 211 -13.86 -3.96 -13.80
CA SER A 211 -13.48 -2.61 -14.26
C SER A 211 -12.09 -2.52 -14.89
N CYS A 212 -11.21 -3.49 -14.66
CA CYS A 212 -9.84 -3.49 -15.18
C CYS A 212 -9.00 -2.28 -14.74
N LYS A 213 -9.19 -1.77 -13.52
CA LYS A 213 -8.29 -0.76 -12.93
C LYS A 213 -6.83 -1.24 -13.00
N PRO A 214 -5.87 -0.37 -13.37
CA PRO A 214 -6.01 1.07 -13.54
C PRO A 214 -6.52 1.54 -14.92
N ALA A 215 -6.73 0.65 -15.89
CA ALA A 215 -7.17 1.02 -17.24
C ALA A 215 -8.50 1.78 -17.21
N TYR A 216 -9.42 1.40 -16.31
CA TYR A 216 -10.67 2.10 -16.05
C TYR A 216 -10.55 3.63 -15.92
N LEU A 217 -9.41 4.12 -15.39
CA LEU A 217 -9.17 5.53 -15.07
C LEU A 217 -8.36 6.27 -16.14
N VAL A 218 -7.90 5.56 -17.19
CA VAL A 218 -6.97 6.13 -18.19
C VAL A 218 -7.30 5.80 -19.64
N ASP A 219 -7.99 4.69 -19.91
CA ASP A 219 -8.42 4.28 -21.25
C ASP A 219 -9.90 4.67 -21.48
N PRO A 220 -10.17 5.69 -22.33
CA PRO A 220 -11.54 6.14 -22.60
C PRO A 220 -12.31 5.23 -23.56
N TYR A 221 -11.67 4.19 -24.12
CA TYR A 221 -12.25 3.31 -25.15
C TYR A 221 -12.72 1.95 -24.58
N LEU A 222 -12.70 1.77 -23.26
CA LEU A 222 -13.17 0.55 -22.65
C LEU A 222 -14.69 0.41 -22.79
N ASN A 223 -15.12 -0.72 -23.39
CA ASN A 223 -16.53 -1.06 -23.57
C ASN A 223 -17.23 -1.25 -22.22
N LEU A 224 -18.47 -0.79 -22.15
CA LEU A 224 -19.38 -1.01 -21.04
C LEU A 224 -20.39 -2.09 -21.43
N PHE A 225 -20.65 -3.02 -20.50
CA PHE A 225 -21.73 -4.00 -20.65
C PHE A 225 -22.66 -3.89 -19.46
N ARG A 226 -23.96 -4.05 -19.67
CA ARG A 226 -24.94 -4.12 -18.60
C ARG A 226 -25.00 -5.55 -18.07
N VAL A 227 -24.95 -5.72 -16.76
CA VAL A 227 -25.01 -7.03 -16.10
C VAL A 227 -26.43 -7.26 -15.62
N LYS A 228 -27.00 -8.42 -15.91
CA LYS A 228 -28.23 -8.90 -15.28
C LYS A 228 -27.91 -9.53 -13.93
N PRO A 229 -28.29 -8.93 -12.78
CA PRO A 229 -27.93 -9.45 -11.47
C PRO A 229 -28.44 -10.87 -11.19
N GLU A 230 -29.53 -11.28 -11.85
CA GLU A 230 -30.22 -12.55 -11.63
C GLU A 230 -29.39 -13.76 -12.07
N ASP A 231 -28.66 -13.63 -13.18
CA ASP A 231 -27.91 -14.72 -13.81
C ASP A 231 -26.47 -14.37 -14.20
N GLY A 232 -26.08 -13.09 -14.09
CA GLY A 232 -24.75 -12.59 -14.45
C GLY A 232 -24.53 -12.38 -15.94
N SER A 233 -25.55 -12.60 -16.78
CA SER A 233 -25.41 -12.41 -18.22
C SER A 233 -25.16 -10.95 -18.59
N LEU A 234 -24.44 -10.76 -19.69
CA LEU A 234 -24.06 -9.44 -20.20
C LEU A 234 -24.97 -9.04 -21.35
N LEU A 235 -25.46 -7.80 -21.29
CA LEU A 235 -26.14 -7.12 -22.37
C LEU A 235 -25.23 -6.02 -22.91
N ASN A 236 -25.19 -5.88 -24.24
CA ASN A 236 -24.53 -4.74 -24.86
C ASN A 236 -25.27 -3.45 -24.52
N THR A 237 -24.52 -2.36 -24.44
CA THR A 237 -25.02 -0.99 -24.28
C THR A 237 -24.10 -0.06 -25.07
N ASP A 238 -24.68 1.01 -25.62
CA ASP A 238 -23.90 2.05 -26.31
C ASP A 238 -23.37 3.12 -25.31
N GLY A 239 -23.56 2.88 -24.00
CA GLY A 239 -22.98 3.67 -22.93
C GLY A 239 -23.39 5.14 -23.00
N LEU A 240 -22.41 6.02 -23.23
CA LEU A 240 -22.65 7.47 -23.30
C LEU A 240 -23.70 7.85 -24.35
N PHE A 241 -23.64 7.24 -25.54
CA PHE A 241 -24.58 7.56 -26.61
C PHE A 241 -26.02 7.18 -26.23
N GLU A 242 -26.20 6.09 -25.49
CA GLU A 242 -27.50 5.67 -25.00
C GLU A 242 -28.04 6.64 -23.95
N ILE A 243 -27.18 7.07 -23.01
CA ILE A 243 -27.53 8.10 -22.01
C ILE A 243 -27.98 9.39 -22.70
N GLU A 244 -27.23 9.87 -23.70
CA GLU A 244 -27.57 11.07 -24.46
C GLU A 244 -28.88 10.92 -25.25
N ALA A 245 -29.10 9.76 -25.90
CA ALA A 245 -30.29 9.48 -26.70
C ALA A 245 -31.58 9.43 -25.87
N LEU A 246 -31.50 9.12 -24.57
CA LEU A 246 -32.64 9.13 -23.64
C LEU A 246 -33.14 10.56 -23.29
N GLY A 247 -32.42 11.59 -23.73
CA GLY A 247 -32.80 12.99 -23.65
C GLY A 247 -32.67 13.57 -22.23
N PRO A 248 -33.52 14.53 -21.84
CA PRO A 248 -33.54 15.06 -20.47
C PRO A 248 -33.71 13.92 -19.46
N ASP A 249 -32.94 13.97 -18.37
CA ASP A 249 -32.92 12.91 -17.34
C ASP A 249 -32.41 11.54 -17.86
N GLY A 250 -31.58 11.57 -18.91
CA GLY A 250 -31.07 10.37 -19.57
C GLY A 250 -30.27 9.44 -18.64
N ALA A 251 -29.50 10.00 -17.70
CA ALA A 251 -28.75 9.21 -16.73
C ALA A 251 -29.66 8.37 -15.82
N ASN A 252 -30.70 8.96 -15.25
CA ASN A 252 -31.64 8.23 -14.40
C ASN A 252 -32.42 7.18 -15.20
N LYS A 253 -32.94 7.53 -16.39
CA LYS A 253 -33.59 6.57 -17.29
C LYS A 253 -32.68 5.41 -17.68
N PHE A 254 -31.39 5.67 -17.86
CA PHE A 254 -30.40 4.63 -18.17
C PHE A 254 -30.15 3.69 -16.98
N LEU A 255 -30.19 4.23 -15.75
CA LEU A 255 -30.03 3.46 -14.51
C LEU A 255 -31.31 2.73 -14.09
N GLU A 256 -32.50 3.21 -14.46
CA GLU A 256 -33.79 2.50 -14.27
C GLU A 256 -33.83 1.17 -15.02
N GLN A 257 -33.12 1.06 -16.14
CA GLN A 257 -32.95 -0.20 -16.88
C GLN A 257 -32.00 -1.20 -16.18
N GLY A 258 -31.29 -0.74 -15.16
CA GLY A 258 -30.34 -1.51 -14.37
C GLY A 258 -29.15 -0.65 -13.94
N LYS A 259 -28.61 -0.94 -12.76
CA LYS A 259 -27.48 -0.17 -12.20
C LYS A 259 -26.18 -0.96 -12.07
N THR A 260 -26.13 -2.17 -12.63
CA THR A 260 -24.96 -3.04 -12.57
C THR A 260 -24.34 -3.19 -13.95
N PHE A 261 -23.04 -2.96 -14.03
CA PHE A 261 -22.28 -2.94 -15.27
C PHE A 261 -20.96 -3.68 -15.14
N GLN A 262 -20.41 -4.10 -16.27
CA GLN A 262 -19.09 -4.69 -16.38
C GLN A 262 -18.20 -3.86 -17.30
N GLY A 263 -16.96 -3.63 -16.89
CA GLY A 263 -15.97 -2.88 -17.68
C GLY A 263 -16.19 -1.37 -17.59
N GLY A 264 -16.22 -0.70 -18.74
CA GLY A 264 -16.36 0.74 -18.85
C GLY A 264 -15.10 1.52 -18.47
N ASN A 265 -15.27 2.84 -18.40
CA ASN A 265 -14.24 3.81 -18.02
C ASN A 265 -14.87 4.95 -17.20
N TRP A 266 -14.04 5.86 -16.69
CA TRP A 266 -14.49 6.95 -15.82
C TRP A 266 -15.56 7.87 -16.43
N ASN A 267 -15.58 8.07 -17.76
CA ASN A 267 -16.58 8.93 -18.41
C ASN A 267 -17.98 8.33 -18.24
N HIS A 268 -18.10 7.00 -18.32
CA HIS A 268 -19.38 6.32 -18.08
C HIS A 268 -19.90 6.58 -16.67
N LEU A 269 -19.03 6.49 -15.65
CA LEU A 269 -19.43 6.76 -14.26
C LEU A 269 -19.85 8.21 -14.07
N GLN A 270 -19.09 9.17 -14.62
CA GLN A 270 -19.41 10.59 -14.53
C GLN A 270 -20.74 10.90 -15.20
N ALA A 271 -21.01 10.32 -16.38
CA ALA A 271 -22.30 10.49 -17.05
C ALA A 271 -23.45 9.85 -16.27
N MET A 272 -23.28 8.62 -15.77
CA MET A 272 -24.32 7.92 -15.01
C MET A 272 -24.66 8.61 -13.68
N LEU A 273 -23.67 9.19 -13.01
CA LEU A 273 -23.86 9.86 -11.72
C LEU A 273 -24.03 11.38 -11.84
N GLU A 274 -24.01 11.93 -13.06
CA GLU A 274 -24.12 13.36 -13.35
C GLU A 274 -23.09 14.19 -12.56
N ILE A 275 -21.83 13.81 -12.71
CA ILE A 275 -20.69 14.42 -12.01
C ILE A 275 -19.94 15.33 -12.97
N ASP A 276 -19.81 16.61 -12.61
CA ASP A 276 -19.17 17.62 -13.45
C ASP A 276 -17.66 17.73 -13.18
N ALA A 277 -17.24 17.54 -11.93
CA ALA A 277 -15.86 17.69 -11.52
C ALA A 277 -15.35 16.50 -10.71
N GLY A 278 -14.09 16.12 -10.95
CA GLY A 278 -13.45 15.03 -10.21
C GLY A 278 -13.40 15.25 -8.70
N GLU A 279 -13.31 16.50 -8.24
CA GLU A 279 -13.25 16.82 -6.81
C GLU A 279 -14.54 16.51 -6.03
N GLU A 280 -15.65 16.30 -6.73
CA GLU A 280 -16.93 15.85 -6.17
C GLU A 280 -16.91 14.34 -5.83
N ILE A 281 -15.90 13.61 -6.30
CA ILE A 281 -15.74 12.17 -6.06
C ILE A 281 -14.72 11.95 -4.96
N LEU A 282 -15.15 11.27 -3.88
CA LEU A 282 -14.25 10.61 -2.94
C LEU A 282 -14.16 9.11 -3.26
N TYR A 283 -13.05 8.70 -3.83
CA TYR A 283 -12.80 7.29 -4.11
C TYR A 283 -12.02 6.63 -2.97
N VAL A 284 -12.61 5.56 -2.43
CA VAL A 284 -12.07 4.81 -1.28
C VAL A 284 -11.49 3.50 -1.79
N GLY A 285 -10.18 3.29 -1.60
CA GLY A 285 -9.50 2.12 -2.15
C GLY A 285 -8.29 1.70 -1.34
N ASP A 286 -7.88 0.45 -1.54
CA ASP A 286 -6.72 -0.14 -0.88
C ASP A 286 -5.52 -0.27 -1.82
N HIS A 287 -5.58 0.11 -3.11
CA HIS A 287 -4.39 0.05 -3.97
C HIS A 287 -3.78 1.45 -4.17
N LEU A 288 -2.61 1.72 -3.59
CA LEU A 288 -1.99 3.06 -3.64
C LEU A 288 -1.78 3.56 -5.08
N TYR A 289 -1.25 2.73 -5.96
CA TYR A 289 -1.06 3.14 -7.36
C TYR A 289 -2.35 3.25 -8.18
N ALA A 290 -3.13 2.16 -8.24
CA ALA A 290 -4.31 2.09 -9.10
C ALA A 290 -5.45 2.97 -8.59
N ASP A 291 -5.67 3.03 -7.28
CA ASP A 291 -6.81 3.73 -6.70
C ASP A 291 -6.52 5.16 -6.27
N VAL A 292 -5.31 5.46 -5.75
CA VAL A 292 -5.00 6.79 -5.17
C VAL A 292 -4.20 7.66 -6.14
N LEU A 293 -3.08 7.16 -6.64
CA LEU A 293 -2.17 7.93 -7.50
C LEU A 293 -2.79 8.27 -8.85
N ARG A 294 -3.42 7.28 -9.51
CA ARG A 294 -3.97 7.46 -10.85
C ARG A 294 -5.24 8.31 -10.87
N SER A 295 -6.18 8.06 -9.96
CA SER A 295 -7.41 8.85 -9.83
C SER A 295 -7.12 10.33 -9.58
N LYS A 296 -6.20 10.64 -8.66
CA LYS A 296 -5.81 12.03 -8.34
C LYS A 296 -5.07 12.72 -9.48
N ARG A 297 -4.08 12.07 -10.10
CA ARG A 297 -3.23 12.70 -11.13
C ARG A 297 -3.91 12.85 -12.48
N THR A 298 -4.80 11.93 -12.83
CA THR A 298 -5.44 11.91 -14.15
C THR A 298 -6.80 12.59 -14.13
N LEU A 299 -7.59 12.42 -13.07
CA LEU A 299 -9.00 12.81 -13.05
C LEU A 299 -9.33 13.85 -11.95
N GLY A 300 -8.38 14.20 -11.08
CA GLY A 300 -8.62 15.14 -9.98
C GLY A 300 -9.50 14.57 -8.85
N TRP A 301 -9.74 13.26 -8.82
CA TRP A 301 -10.56 12.64 -7.79
C TRP A 301 -9.94 12.81 -6.40
N ARG A 302 -10.79 13.01 -5.39
CA ARG A 302 -10.38 12.91 -3.98
C ARG A 302 -10.23 11.43 -3.63
N SER A 303 -9.28 11.12 -2.76
CA SER A 303 -8.94 9.73 -2.43
C SER A 303 -8.86 9.50 -0.92
N ALA A 304 -9.47 8.41 -0.46
CA ALA A 304 -9.27 7.86 0.87
C ALA A 304 -8.58 6.49 0.75
N PHE A 305 -7.41 6.37 1.34
CA PHE A 305 -6.58 5.17 1.23
C PHE A 305 -6.76 4.25 2.43
N ILE A 306 -7.07 2.98 2.17
CA ILE A 306 -7.26 1.97 3.20
C ILE A 306 -5.96 1.21 3.47
N VAL A 307 -5.52 1.27 4.73
CA VAL A 307 -4.28 0.67 5.22
C VAL A 307 -4.59 -0.25 6.41
N PRO A 308 -5.03 -1.51 6.18
CA PRO A 308 -5.42 -2.41 7.26
C PRO A 308 -4.35 -2.59 8.35
N GLU A 309 -3.07 -2.52 7.97
CA GLU A 309 -1.92 -2.66 8.87
C GLU A 309 -1.78 -1.50 9.87
N LEU A 310 -2.42 -0.35 9.60
CA LEU A 310 -2.28 0.87 10.39
C LEU A 310 -2.68 0.68 11.85
N SER A 311 -3.74 -0.10 12.13
CA SER A 311 -4.21 -0.34 13.49
C SER A 311 -3.13 -1.00 14.35
N ASP A 312 -2.45 -2.00 13.80
CA ASP A 312 -1.37 -2.70 14.49
C ASP A 312 -0.13 -1.83 14.63
N GLU A 313 0.23 -1.08 13.58
CA GLU A 313 1.37 -0.16 13.63
C GLU A 313 1.17 0.94 14.68
N MET A 314 -0.04 1.49 14.80
CA MET A 314 -0.39 2.46 15.85
C MET A 314 -0.32 1.85 17.25
N ARG A 315 -0.78 0.61 17.42
CA ARG A 315 -0.71 -0.10 18.70
C ARG A 315 0.74 -0.32 19.13
N VAL A 316 1.57 -0.87 18.25
CA VAL A 316 3.01 -1.09 18.51
C VAL A 316 3.72 0.23 18.78
N PHE A 317 3.41 1.28 18.02
CA PHE A 317 3.97 2.61 18.28
C PHE A 317 3.63 3.10 19.69
N SER A 318 2.36 3.02 20.10
CA SER A 318 1.89 3.41 21.43
C SER A 318 2.65 2.68 22.54
N GLU A 319 2.77 1.36 22.43
CA GLU A 319 3.50 0.51 23.38
C GLU A 319 4.99 0.88 23.48
N ASN A 320 5.59 1.40 22.40
CA ASN A 320 7.01 1.73 22.31
C ASN A 320 7.34 3.22 22.44
N VAL A 321 6.37 4.09 22.77
CA VAL A 321 6.60 5.52 23.02
C VAL A 321 7.71 5.76 24.06
N PRO A 322 7.77 5.06 25.20
CA PRO A 322 8.84 5.26 26.18
C PRO A 322 10.24 4.96 25.64
N LEU A 323 10.39 3.88 24.87
CA LEU A 323 11.65 3.53 24.22
C LEU A 323 12.07 4.59 23.19
N ARG A 324 11.11 5.08 22.39
CA ARG A 324 11.34 6.17 21.43
C ARG A 324 11.79 7.46 22.10
N LYS A 325 11.24 7.80 23.28
CA LYS A 325 11.66 8.97 24.06
C LYS A 325 13.12 8.85 24.47
N LYS A 326 13.52 7.72 25.08
CA LYS A 326 14.93 7.46 25.44
C LYS A 326 15.87 7.54 24.25
N ILE A 327 15.48 6.97 23.11
CA ILE A 327 16.26 7.08 21.86
C ILE A 327 16.42 8.54 21.43
N THR A 328 15.37 9.36 21.57
CA THR A 328 15.42 10.80 21.25
C THR A 328 16.34 11.56 22.20
N GLU A 329 16.24 11.29 23.50
CA GLU A 329 17.07 11.90 24.54
C GLU A 329 18.56 11.58 24.35
N LEU A 330 18.90 10.31 24.11
CA LEU A 330 20.28 9.91 23.85
C LEU A 330 20.85 10.54 22.57
N ARG A 331 20.01 10.81 21.55
CA ARG A 331 20.45 11.55 20.36
C ARG A 331 20.71 13.02 20.69
N LYS A 332 19.79 13.66 21.42
CA LYS A 332 19.99 15.04 21.88
C LYS A 332 21.29 15.18 22.67
N LEU A 333 21.58 14.22 23.55
CA LEU A 333 22.83 14.18 24.31
C LEU A 333 24.06 14.06 23.40
N ARG A 334 24.03 13.25 22.33
CA ARG A 334 25.13 13.19 21.36
C ARG A 334 25.32 14.49 20.60
N ASP A 335 24.22 15.14 20.22
CA ASP A 335 24.28 16.44 19.55
C ASP A 335 24.87 17.50 20.50
N GLU A 336 24.47 17.51 21.77
CA GLU A 336 25.03 18.39 22.81
C GLU A 336 26.53 18.14 23.05
N LEU A 337 26.96 16.87 23.14
CA LEU A 337 28.37 16.50 23.25
C LEU A 337 29.18 16.96 22.04
N SER A 338 28.65 16.80 20.83
CA SER A 338 29.30 17.27 19.60
C SER A 338 29.43 18.79 19.59
N ILE A 339 28.38 19.53 19.98
CA ILE A 339 28.40 21.00 20.06
C ILE A 339 29.41 21.46 21.12
N TYR A 340 29.47 20.80 22.28
CA TYR A 340 30.43 21.11 23.32
C TYR A 340 31.87 20.87 22.85
N GLY A 341 32.13 19.76 22.16
CA GLY A 341 33.42 19.48 21.54
C GLY A 341 33.83 20.55 20.52
N ASP A 342 32.91 20.98 19.65
CA ASP A 342 33.13 22.07 18.71
C ASP A 342 33.41 23.40 19.42
N MET A 343 32.70 23.69 20.50
CA MET A 343 32.93 24.89 21.32
C MET A 343 34.34 24.87 21.89
N LEU A 344 34.76 23.77 22.54
CA LEU A 344 36.10 23.62 23.11
C LEU A 344 37.18 23.85 22.05
N ARG A 345 37.02 23.29 20.84
CA ARG A 345 37.97 23.50 19.73
C ARG A 345 38.05 24.96 19.27
N ARG A 346 36.96 25.72 19.37
CA ARG A 346 36.88 27.12 18.90
C ARG A 346 37.32 28.14 19.95
N THR A 347 37.03 27.92 21.23
CA THR A 347 37.25 28.90 22.31
C THR A 347 38.56 28.71 23.05
N SER A 348 39.24 27.57 22.87
CA SER A 348 40.52 27.30 23.53
C SER A 348 41.63 28.17 22.96
N ALA A 349 42.31 28.93 23.83
CA ALA A 349 43.47 29.73 23.46
C ALA A 349 44.68 28.86 23.05
N ASP A 350 44.79 27.65 23.61
CA ASP A 350 45.73 26.60 23.22
C ASP A 350 44.97 25.27 22.99
N PRO A 351 44.53 25.02 21.74
CA PRO A 351 43.81 23.80 21.37
C PRO A 351 44.63 22.51 21.55
N ASP A 352 45.96 22.61 21.63
CA ASP A 352 46.87 21.47 21.77
C ASP A 352 47.26 21.18 23.22
N SER A 353 46.72 21.95 24.18
CA SER A 353 46.92 21.68 25.60
C SER A 353 46.41 20.29 25.98
N GLU A 354 47.14 19.62 26.87
CA GLU A 354 46.80 18.26 27.34
C GLU A 354 45.43 18.22 28.04
N GLU A 355 45.01 19.32 28.67
CA GLU A 355 43.68 19.42 29.28
C GLU A 355 42.55 19.36 28.23
N ILE A 356 42.69 20.10 27.13
CA ILE A 356 41.68 20.12 26.06
C ILE A 356 41.66 18.78 25.33
N LYS A 357 42.83 18.20 25.07
CA LYS A 357 42.94 16.84 24.49
C LYS A 357 42.26 15.79 25.37
N ALA A 358 42.47 15.83 26.68
CA ALA A 358 41.83 14.91 27.62
C ALA A 358 40.29 15.08 27.62
N LYS A 359 39.77 16.31 27.61
CA LYS A 359 38.32 16.56 27.52
C LYS A 359 37.72 16.07 26.19
N LEU A 360 38.40 16.31 25.07
CA LEU A 360 37.96 15.82 23.76
C LEU A 360 37.98 14.29 23.68
N GLN A 361 38.99 13.65 24.27
CA GLN A 361 39.05 12.20 24.38
C GLN A 361 37.88 11.66 25.22
N GLN A 362 37.57 12.28 26.36
CA GLN A 362 36.41 11.89 27.17
C GLN A 362 35.09 12.01 26.38
N ILE A 363 34.92 13.07 25.59
CA ILE A 363 33.76 13.25 24.73
C ILE A 363 33.66 12.11 23.70
N ASP A 364 34.77 11.73 23.07
CA ASP A 364 34.80 10.64 22.09
C ASP A 364 34.47 9.27 22.75
N GLU A 365 34.96 9.05 23.97
CA GLU A 365 34.65 7.86 24.77
C GLU A 365 33.16 7.80 25.17
N ASP A 366 32.60 8.92 25.64
CA ASP A 366 31.19 9.04 26.01
C ASP A 366 30.29 8.89 24.77
N ASP A 367 30.63 9.50 23.62
CA ASP A 367 29.88 9.32 22.36
C ASP A 367 29.86 7.86 21.93
N ALA A 368 30.98 7.15 22.07
CA ALA A 368 31.05 5.72 21.73
C ALA A 368 30.09 4.88 22.59
N VAL A 369 30.06 5.12 23.90
CA VAL A 369 29.14 4.41 24.83
C VAL A 369 27.68 4.72 24.48
N ILE A 370 27.35 5.99 24.23
CA ILE A 370 25.98 6.38 23.88
C ILE A 370 25.58 5.79 22.53
N LYS A 371 26.50 5.77 21.55
CA LYS A 371 26.27 5.20 20.22
C LYS A 371 25.97 3.71 20.27
N ASP A 372 26.69 2.93 21.08
CA ASP A 372 26.43 1.50 21.25
C ASP A 372 25.07 1.25 21.92
N THR A 373 24.75 2.03 22.95
CA THR A 373 23.44 1.98 23.62
C THR A 373 22.32 2.33 22.65
N LEU A 374 22.50 3.38 21.85
CA LEU A 374 21.56 3.78 20.80
C LEU A 374 21.37 2.71 19.75
N ALA A 375 22.43 2.03 19.30
CA ALA A 375 22.35 0.97 18.31
C ALA A 375 21.49 -0.20 18.82
N GLN A 376 21.67 -0.61 20.07
CA GLN A 376 20.86 -1.65 20.71
C GLN A 376 19.40 -1.23 20.84
N MET A 377 19.12 -0.04 21.39
CA MET A 377 17.76 0.46 21.56
C MET A 377 17.05 0.68 20.21
N ALA A 378 17.75 1.22 19.21
CA ALA A 378 17.21 1.37 17.87
C ALA A 378 16.90 0.02 17.22
N GLY A 379 17.74 -0.99 17.45
CA GLY A 379 17.48 -2.37 17.02
C GLY A 379 16.24 -2.98 17.67
N GLN A 380 16.07 -2.79 18.98
CA GLN A 380 14.87 -3.22 19.72
C GLN A 380 13.61 -2.52 19.19
N TYR A 381 13.68 -1.19 19.03
CA TYR A 381 12.57 -0.41 18.49
C TYR A 381 12.22 -0.83 17.06
N HIS A 382 13.21 -1.08 16.20
CA HIS A 382 12.99 -1.60 14.85
C HIS A 382 12.29 -2.96 14.87
N ALA A 383 12.81 -3.91 15.66
CA ALA A 383 12.30 -5.27 15.75
C ALA A 383 10.88 -5.35 16.35
N ALA A 384 10.50 -4.37 17.19
CA ALA A 384 9.16 -4.30 17.78
C ALA A 384 8.05 -4.20 16.72
N PHE A 385 8.32 -3.54 15.59
CA PHE A 385 7.38 -3.45 14.46
C PHE A 385 7.51 -4.66 13.53
N HIS A 386 8.73 -4.96 13.10
CA HIS A 386 9.00 -6.11 12.25
C HIS A 386 10.48 -6.48 12.34
N PRO A 387 10.85 -7.76 12.58
CA PRO A 387 12.23 -8.17 12.83
C PRO A 387 13.19 -7.83 11.67
N VAL A 388 12.72 -7.99 10.43
CA VAL A 388 13.50 -7.68 9.22
C VAL A 388 13.33 -6.22 8.81
N TRP A 389 12.11 -5.80 8.48
CA TRP A 389 11.87 -4.54 7.80
C TRP A 389 11.63 -3.35 8.72
N GLY A 390 11.27 -3.53 9.98
CA GLY A 390 10.84 -2.45 10.89
C GLY A 390 9.54 -1.76 10.45
N GLN A 391 9.29 -0.55 10.98
CA GLN A 391 8.08 0.26 10.73
C GLN A 391 7.73 0.41 9.24
N MET A 392 6.48 0.19 8.83
CA MET A 392 6.07 0.32 7.43
C MET A 392 6.22 1.77 6.92
N PHE A 393 5.85 2.75 7.74
CA PHE A 393 5.91 4.16 7.36
C PHE A 393 7.30 4.81 7.47
N ASN A 394 8.32 4.11 8.00
CA ASN A 394 9.67 4.67 8.12
C ASN A 394 10.74 3.78 7.48
N ALA A 395 11.74 4.42 6.89
CA ALA A 395 12.95 3.77 6.41
C ALA A 395 14.16 4.41 7.12
N GLY A 396 14.55 3.82 8.24
CA GLY A 396 15.50 4.45 9.17
C GLY A 396 14.84 5.66 9.85
N TYR A 397 15.43 6.84 9.71
CA TYR A 397 14.95 8.09 10.32
C TYR A 397 14.05 8.92 9.42
N GLN A 398 13.95 8.52 8.15
CA GLN A 398 13.15 9.22 7.16
C GLN A 398 11.85 8.45 6.94
N ASP A 399 10.87 9.15 6.39
CA ASP A 399 9.66 8.49 5.87
C ASP A 399 10.08 7.43 4.84
N SER A 400 9.41 6.28 4.87
CA SER A 400 9.55 5.31 3.79
C SER A 400 8.98 5.92 2.50
N ARG A 401 9.35 5.37 1.34
CA ARG A 401 8.71 5.80 0.09
C ARG A 401 7.19 5.55 0.10
N PHE A 402 6.74 4.49 0.77
CA PHE A 402 5.33 4.24 0.97
C PHE A 402 4.66 5.39 1.74
N ALA A 403 5.24 5.80 2.88
CA ALA A 403 4.76 6.95 3.63
C ALA A 403 4.74 8.24 2.81
N PHE A 404 5.80 8.49 2.04
CA PHE A 404 5.83 9.63 1.11
C PHE A 404 4.63 9.60 0.15
N PHE A 405 4.34 8.46 -0.48
CA PHE A 405 3.18 8.37 -1.38
C PHE A 405 1.84 8.52 -0.67
N VAL A 406 1.69 7.91 0.51
CA VAL A 406 0.45 8.07 1.30
C VAL A 406 0.22 9.53 1.65
N GLN A 407 1.22 10.22 2.21
CA GLN A 407 1.11 11.62 2.63
C GLN A 407 0.86 12.59 1.46
N ASN A 408 1.48 12.35 0.30
CA ASN A 408 1.38 13.29 -0.84
C ASN A 408 0.15 13.05 -1.73
N TYR A 409 -0.35 11.81 -1.79
CA TYR A 409 -1.38 11.44 -2.78
C TYR A 409 -2.71 11.04 -2.17
N ALA A 410 -2.76 10.49 -0.95
CA ALA A 410 -4.04 10.23 -0.29
C ALA A 410 -4.54 11.52 0.38
N CYS A 411 -5.79 11.92 0.14
CA CYS A 411 -6.39 13.03 0.89
C CYS A 411 -6.70 12.62 2.33
N LEU A 412 -7.13 11.37 2.51
CA LEU A 412 -7.35 10.73 3.79
C LEU A 412 -6.72 9.33 3.75
N TYR A 413 -6.30 8.81 4.90
CA TYR A 413 -5.99 7.39 5.02
C TYR A 413 -6.47 6.86 6.37
N THR A 414 -6.87 5.61 6.42
CA THR A 414 -7.41 4.99 7.62
C THR A 414 -7.29 3.47 7.55
N SER A 415 -7.50 2.75 8.67
CA SER A 415 -7.36 1.30 8.69
C SER A 415 -8.48 0.54 7.99
N LYS A 416 -9.68 1.11 7.96
CA LYS A 416 -10.86 0.50 7.32
C LYS A 416 -11.84 1.56 6.85
N ALA A 417 -12.57 1.27 5.76
CA ALA A 417 -13.50 2.22 5.15
C ALA A 417 -14.60 2.69 6.12
N THR A 418 -15.08 1.79 6.98
CA THR A 418 -16.13 2.06 7.98
C THR A 418 -15.76 3.13 9.01
N ASN A 419 -14.46 3.46 9.17
CA ASN A 419 -14.04 4.59 9.99
C ASN A 419 -14.54 5.94 9.45
N LEU A 420 -14.80 6.05 8.14
CA LEU A 420 -15.41 7.24 7.55
C LEU A 420 -16.84 7.46 8.05
N GLY A 421 -17.58 6.36 8.29
CA GLY A 421 -18.93 6.39 8.85
C GLY A 421 -19.01 6.83 10.31
N LEU A 422 -17.87 6.89 11.03
CA LEU A 422 -17.80 7.41 12.40
C LEU A 422 -17.74 8.94 12.44
N SER A 423 -17.55 9.59 11.29
CA SER A 423 -17.54 11.05 11.17
C SER A 423 -18.89 11.56 10.66
N SER A 424 -19.24 12.80 11.04
CA SER A 424 -20.37 13.50 10.44
C SER A 424 -20.17 13.63 8.93
N ILE A 425 -21.27 13.51 8.18
CA ILE A 425 -21.30 13.60 6.71
C ILE A 425 -20.82 14.98 6.22
N ASN A 426 -21.08 16.03 7.01
CA ASN A 426 -20.65 17.40 6.71
C ASN A 426 -19.25 17.73 7.29
N ARG A 427 -18.48 16.72 7.72
CA ARG A 427 -17.18 16.96 8.36
C ARG A 427 -16.17 17.49 7.35
N SER A 428 -15.68 18.70 7.63
CA SER A 428 -14.48 19.23 6.98
C SER A 428 -13.23 18.64 7.64
N PHE A 429 -12.51 17.79 6.91
CA PHE A 429 -11.20 17.30 7.32
C PHE A 429 -10.13 18.35 7.05
N ARG A 430 -9.35 18.70 8.07
CA ARG A 430 -8.30 19.73 7.99
C ARG A 430 -6.94 19.12 8.30
N THR A 431 -5.92 19.56 7.57
CA THR A 431 -4.52 19.26 7.88
C THR A 431 -3.98 20.28 8.88
N GLY A 432 -2.95 19.90 9.65
CA GLY A 432 -2.15 20.88 10.38
C GLY A 432 -1.34 21.76 9.43
N GLY A 433 -0.90 22.93 9.90
CA GLY A 433 0.08 23.73 9.17
C GLY A 433 1.44 23.01 9.12
N GLU A 434 2.08 23.01 7.96
CA GLU A 434 3.44 22.48 7.84
C GLU A 434 4.43 23.43 8.55
N MET A 435 5.34 22.87 9.34
CA MET A 435 6.46 23.61 9.92
C MET A 435 7.76 23.13 9.29
N LEU A 436 8.49 24.06 8.68
CA LEU A 436 9.83 23.85 8.16
C LEU A 436 10.84 23.70 9.31
N PRO A 437 12.06 23.20 9.05
CA PRO A 437 13.04 23.00 10.11
C PRO A 437 13.35 24.26 10.93
N HIS A 438 13.40 25.45 10.30
CA HIS A 438 13.62 26.71 11.02
C HIS A 438 12.41 27.13 11.86
N ASP A 439 11.19 26.88 11.39
CA ASP A 439 9.97 27.14 12.19
C ASP A 439 9.97 26.29 13.46
N ARG A 440 10.40 25.03 13.36
CA ARG A 440 10.48 24.12 14.51
C ARG A 440 11.54 24.52 15.51
N LEU A 441 12.66 25.06 15.03
CA LEU A 441 13.69 25.60 15.91
C LEU A 441 13.13 26.76 16.72
N LEU A 442 12.42 27.69 16.07
CA LEU A 442 11.81 28.87 16.71
C LEU A 442 10.59 28.54 17.60
N ALA A 443 9.92 27.42 17.33
CA ALA A 443 8.82 26.94 18.14
C ALA A 443 9.28 26.21 19.42
N ASP A 444 10.57 25.89 19.54
CA ASP A 444 11.12 25.30 20.76
C ASP A 444 11.25 26.39 21.83
N ALA A 445 10.78 26.07 23.05
CA ALA A 445 10.66 27.04 24.14
C ALA A 445 12.01 27.61 24.60
N ASP A 446 13.10 26.90 24.30
CA ASP A 446 14.47 27.25 24.66
C ASP A 446 15.21 27.99 23.51
N SER A 447 14.53 28.33 22.41
CA SER A 447 15.16 29.01 21.27
C SER A 447 15.18 30.53 21.45
N GLU A 448 16.37 31.10 21.63
CA GLU A 448 16.58 32.55 21.53
C GLU A 448 16.96 32.91 20.09
N PHE A 449 16.07 33.63 19.40
CA PHE A 449 16.39 34.21 18.10
C PHE A 449 17.12 35.54 18.29
N SER A 450 18.44 35.51 18.15
CA SER A 450 19.26 36.73 18.03
C SER A 450 19.33 37.14 16.56
N SER A 451 18.70 38.28 16.24
CA SER A 451 18.77 38.93 14.92
C SER A 451 20.14 39.50 14.60
#